data_AF-A0A1I1FL57-F1
#
_entry.id   AF-A0A1I1FL57-F1
#
_cell.length_a   1.000
_cell.length_b   1.000
_cell.length_c   1.000
_cell.angle_alpha   90.00
_cell.angle_beta   90.00
_cell.angle_gamma   90.00
#
_symmetry.space_group_name_H-M   'P 1'
#
loop_
_entity.id
_entity.type
_entity.pdbx_description
1 polymer ?
#
loop_
_entity_poly.entity_id
_entity_poly.type
_entity_poly.pdbx_seq_one_letter_code
_entity_poly.pdbx_strand_id
1 'polypeptide(L)' 'MATNLVVRNVEEELTLALKRQAASHGRSAEAEHREILRAALQRPQRRSLADFLSSMPNVGEDNDFDARKIQE' A
#
# COMPACT_ATOMS: atom_id res chain seq x y z
N MET A 1 -3.44 -8.43 23.95
CA MET A 1 -2.10 -9.01 24.18
C MET A 1 -1.12 -8.20 23.34
N ALA A 2 -0.24 -7.39 23.95
CA ALA A 2 0.79 -6.67 23.18
C ALA A 2 1.93 -7.65 22.88
N THR A 3 2.20 -7.90 21.59
CA THR A 3 3.30 -8.74 21.12
C THR A 3 4.49 -7.85 20.76
N ASN A 4 5.63 -8.03 21.43
CA ASN A 4 6.87 -7.32 21.11
C ASN A 4 7.57 -8.05 19.96
N LEU A 5 7.84 -7.32 18.87
CA LEU A 5 8.61 -7.80 17.72
C LEU A 5 10.04 -7.23 17.82
N VAL A 6 11.04 -8.09 17.89
CA VAL A 6 12.45 -7.68 17.87
C VAL A 6 13.08 -8.18 16.58
N VAL A 7 13.45 -7.25 15.69
CA VAL A 7 14.18 -7.57 14.46
C VAL A 7 15.68 -7.53 14.77
N ARG A 8 16.38 -8.64 14.52
CA ARG A 8 17.83 -8.77 14.73
C ARG A 8 18.54 -8.79 13.39
N ASN A 9 19.83 -8.43 13.39
CA ASN A 9 20.70 -8.42 12.20
C ASN A 9 20.17 -7.55 11.06
N VAL A 10 19.81 -6.30 11.38
CA VAL A 10 19.46 -5.31 10.37
C VAL A 10 20.72 -4.58 9.92
N GLU A 11 20.87 -4.40 8.61
CA GLU A 11 21.96 -3.63 8.02
C GLU A 11 22.01 -2.20 8.58
N GLU A 12 23.21 -1.69 8.83
CA GLU A 12 23.41 -0.34 9.38
C GLU A 12 22.84 0.76 8.47
N GLU A 13 22.94 0.55 7.15
CA GLU A 13 22.38 1.48 6.16
C GLU A 13 20.85 1.58 6.30
N LEU A 14 20.17 0.44 6.48
CA LEU A 14 18.71 0.40 6.64
C LEU A 14 18.28 1.05 7.96
N THR A 15 19.02 0.84 9.04
CA THR A 15 18.73 1.51 10.33
C THR A 15 19.00 3.02 10.26
N LEU A 16 20.00 3.47 9.51
CA LEU A 16 20.24 4.89 9.26
C LEU A 16 19.12 5.53 8.43
N ALA A 17 18.70 4.86 7.35
CA ALA A 17 17.58 5.31 6.52
C ALA A 17 16.28 5.39 7.34
N LEU A 18 15.99 4.38 8.16
CA LEU A 18 14.83 4.37 9.06
C LEU A 18 14.88 5.53 10.07
N LYS A 19 16.05 5.80 10.68
CA LYS A 19 16.22 6.93 11.61
C LYS A 19 15.98 8.28 10.93
N ARG A 20 16.48 8.46 9.69
CA ARG A 20 16.24 9.67 8.89
C ARG A 20 14.76 9.86 8.60
N GLN A 21 14.08 8.79 8.19
CA GLN A 21 12.63 8.81 7.91
C GLN A 21 11.80 9.08 9.18
N ALA A 22 12.18 8.48 10.31
CA ALA A 22 11.54 8.75 11.59
C ALA A 22 11.71 10.21 12.02
N ALA A 23 12.92 10.79 11.84
CA ALA A 23 13.18 12.19 12.10
C ALA A 23 12.36 13.13 11.20
N SER A 24 12.22 12.82 9.91
CA SER A 24 11.38 13.63 9.00
C SER A 24 9.90 13.58 9.35
N HIS A 25 9.42 12.46 9.92
CA HIS A 25 8.03 12.31 10.36
C HIS A 25 7.80 12.78 11.80
N GLY A 26 8.85 13.23 12.52
CA GLY A 26 8.75 13.64 13.93
C GLY A 26 8.42 12.49 14.89
N ARG A 27 8.79 11.26 14.54
CA ARG A 27 8.46 10.03 15.29
C ARG A 27 9.71 9.35 15.82
N SER A 28 9.55 8.52 16.85
CA SER A 28 10.62 7.61 17.26
C SER A 28 10.82 6.52 16.20
N ALA A 29 12.04 5.96 16.12
CA ALA A 29 12.35 4.89 15.18
C ALA A 29 11.41 3.68 15.34
N GLU A 30 11.00 3.36 16.57
CA GLU A 30 10.03 2.30 16.85
C GLU A 30 8.62 2.64 16.33
N ALA A 31 8.17 3.89 16.49
CA ALA A 31 6.88 4.31 15.99
C ALA A 31 6.83 4.30 14.45
N GLU A 32 7.91 4.74 13.79
CA GLU A 32 8.05 4.66 12.34
C GLU A 32 8.09 3.21 11.86
N HIS A 33 8.80 2.33 12.57
CA HIS A 33 8.82 0.90 12.26
C HIS A 33 7.42 0.27 12.32
N ARG A 34 6.65 0.59 13.37
CA ARG A 34 5.26 0.14 13.49
C ARG A 34 4.38 0.65 12.35
N GLU A 35 4.59 1.90 11.92
CA GLU A 35 3.80 2.47 10.84
C GLU A 35 4.15 1.86 9.49
N ILE A 36 5.43 1.57 9.22
CA ILE A 36 5.85 0.85 8.02
C ILE A 36 5.24 -0.56 8.00
N LEU A 37 5.30 -1.29 9.11
CA LEU A 37 4.67 -2.61 9.22
C LEU A 37 3.16 -2.53 9.02
N ARG A 38 2.51 -1.52 9.62
CA ARG A 38 1.08 -1.26 9.44
C ARG A 38 0.78 -1.00 7.96
N ALA A 39 1.50 -0.09 7.31
CA ALA A 39 1.30 0.24 5.91
C ALA A 39 1.57 -0.95 4.97
N ALA A 40 2.56 -1.79 5.28
CA ALA A 40 2.88 -2.97 4.51
C ALA A 40 1.81 -4.07 4.64
N LEU A 41 1.30 -4.29 5.85
CA LEU A 41 0.36 -5.38 6.16
C LEU A 41 -1.12 -5.00 6.02
N GLN A 42 -1.47 -3.72 6.20
CA GLN A 42 -2.83 -3.22 6.03
C GLN A 42 -3.15 -2.81 4.59
N ARG A 43 -2.18 -2.90 3.67
CA ARG A 43 -2.49 -2.76 2.25
C ARG A 43 -3.55 -3.82 1.90
N PRO A 44 -4.75 -3.42 1.44
CA PRO A 44 -5.71 -4.39 0.96
C PRO A 44 -5.01 -5.23 -0.10
N GLN A 45 -5.21 -6.55 -0.02
CA GLN A 45 -4.70 -7.50 -1.02
C GLN A 45 -4.89 -6.87 -2.39
N ARG A 46 -3.79 -6.67 -3.12
CA ARG A 46 -3.82 -6.13 -4.47
C ARG A 46 -4.61 -7.13 -5.30
N ARG A 47 -5.91 -6.90 -5.46
CA ARG A 47 -6.72 -7.62 -6.43
C ARG A 47 -6.13 -7.28 -7.78
N SER A 48 -5.93 -8.30 -8.61
CA SER A 48 -5.55 -8.01 -9.99
C SER A 48 -6.64 -7.17 -10.63
N LEU A 49 -6.26 -6.32 -11.59
CA LEU A 49 -7.24 -5.52 -12.33
C LEU A 49 -8.30 -6.45 -12.96
N ALA A 50 -7.89 -7.64 -13.40
CA ALA A 50 -8.78 -8.69 -13.91
C ALA A 50 -9.78 -9.21 -12.85
N ASP A 51 -9.35 -9.50 -11.62
CA ASP A 51 -10.25 -9.95 -10.55
C ASP A 51 -11.27 -8.86 -10.18
N PHE A 52 -10.83 -7.61 -10.19
CA PHE A 52 -11.71 -6.47 -9.90
C PHE A 52 -12.78 -6.32 -10.99
N LEU A 53 -12.38 -6.32 -12.27
CA LEU A 53 -13.30 -6.27 -13.41
C LEU A 53 -14.28 -7.45 -13.42
N SER A 54 -13.80 -8.66 -13.09
CA SER A 54 -14.65 -9.86 -13.06
C SER A 54 -15.68 -9.83 -11.93
N SER A 55 -15.41 -9.07 -10.86
CA SER A 55 -16.35 -8.87 -9.75
C SER A 55 -17.39 -7.78 -10.02
N MET A 56 -17.25 -7.03 -11.12
CA MET A 56 -18.17 -5.95 -11.48
C MET A 56 -19.50 -6.55 -11.95
N PRO A 57 -20.65 -6.11 -11.40
CA PRO A 57 -21.95 -6.57 -11.88
C PRO A 57 -22.16 -6.10 -13.31
N ASN A 58 -22.92 -6.87 -14.11
CA ASN A 58 -23.32 -6.43 -15.44
C ASN A 58 -24.24 -5.20 -15.31
N VAL A 59 -23.74 -4.03 -15.66
CA VAL A 59 -24.42 -2.72 -15.50
C VAL A 59 -25.15 -2.24 -16.75
N GLY A 60 -25.19 -3.03 -17.83
CA GLY A 60 -25.89 -2.69 -19.06
C GLY A 60 -24.97 -2.68 -20.27
N GLU A 61 -25.24 -1.78 -21.22
CA GLU A 61 -24.42 -1.65 -22.44
C GLU A 61 -23.34 -0.59 -22.26
N ASP A 62 -22.09 -0.98 -22.54
CA ASP A 62 -20.84 -0.19 -22.45
C ASP A 62 -20.75 0.94 -23.52
N ASN A 63 -21.88 1.58 -23.82
CA ASN A 63 -22.02 2.62 -24.85
C ASN A 63 -21.22 3.89 -24.56
N ASP A 64 -20.88 4.11 -23.28
CA ASP A 64 -20.01 5.16 -22.76
C ASP A 64 -18.51 4.88 -22.99
N PHE A 65 -18.14 3.63 -23.30
CA PHE A 65 -16.77 3.24 -23.68
C PHE A 65 -16.52 3.23 -25.19
N ASP A 66 -17.51 3.53 -26.03
CA ASP A 66 -17.34 3.55 -27.49
C ASP A 66 -16.52 4.77 -27.95
N ALA A 67 -15.21 4.57 -28.09
CA ALA A 67 -14.25 5.59 -28.53
C ALA A 67 -14.56 6.18 -29.92
N ARG A 68 -15.41 5.52 -30.73
CA ARG A 68 -15.80 6.02 -32.07
C ARG A 68 -16.86 7.13 -31.99
N LYS A 69 -17.52 7.31 -30.84
CA LYS A 69 -18.52 8.37 -30.62
C LYS A 69 -17.91 9.73 -30.25
N ILE A 70 -16.60 9.83 -30.04
CA ILE A 70 -15.91 11.08 -29.66
C ILE A 70 -15.64 11.98 -30.89
N GLN A 71 -15.93 11.52 -32.11
CA GLN A 71 -15.86 12.32 -33.33
C GLN A 71 -17.25 12.78 -33.78
N GLU A 72 -17.79 13.79 -33.09
CA GLU A 72 -18.78 14.73 -33.63
C GLU A 72 -18.51 16.15 -33.11
#